data_AF-A0A5B6W8F1-F1
#
_entry.id   AF-A0A5B6W8F1-F1
#
_cell.length_a   1.000
_cell.length_b   1.000
_cell.length_c   1.000
_cell.angle_alpha   90.00
_cell.angle_beta   90.00
_cell.angle_gamma   90.00
#
_symmetry.space_group_name_H-M   'P 1'
#
loop_
_entity.id
_entity.type
_entity.pdbx_description
1 polymer ?
#
loop_
_entity_poly.entity_id
_entity_poly.type
_entity_poly.pdbx_seq_one_letter_code
_entity_poly.pdbx_strand_id
1 'polypeptide(L)'
;MEEEMESFQKNETWQLVKPPTRKKIIGCKWVFKKKKGLDQGNTRYKVRLVAKGYNQVEGVDFHDVFSLVVNHTSIRALLALVASNNLELEQLDVKTAILHGDLD
;
A
#
# COMPACT_ATOMS: atom_id res chain seq x y z
N MET A 1 -13.60 12.16 1.16
CA MET A 1 -12.38 12.64 0.47
C MET A 1 -11.48 13.32 1.48
N GLU A 2 -12.02 14.24 2.28
CA GLU A 2 -11.32 14.89 3.40
C GLU A 2 -10.67 13.90 4.36
N GLU A 3 -11.41 12.90 4.85
CA GLU A 3 -10.85 11.85 5.74
C GLU A 3 -9.59 11.15 5.18
N GLU A 4 -9.53 10.91 3.86
CA GLU A 4 -8.35 10.31 3.23
C GLU A 4 -7.20 11.33 3.14
N MET A 5 -7.50 12.59 2.79
CA MET A 5 -6.51 13.66 2.75
C MET A 5 -5.89 13.95 4.12
N GLU A 6 -6.72 13.98 5.17
CA GLU A 6 -6.28 14.09 6.56
C GLU A 6 -5.39 12.93 6.96
N SER A 7 -5.71 11.71 6.51
CA SER A 7 -4.88 10.53 6.77
C SER A 7 -3.49 10.66 6.15
N PHE A 8 -3.38 11.22 4.94
CA PHE A 8 -2.09 11.45 4.31
C PHE A 8 -1.27 12.52 5.03
N GLN A 9 -1.91 13.58 5.51
CA GLN A 9 -1.24 14.62 6.30
C GLN A 9 -0.74 14.06 7.63
N LYS A 10 -1.58 13.28 8.33
CA LYS A 10 -1.23 12.69 9.63
C LYS A 10 -0.08 11.69 9.54
N ASN A 11 0.00 10.93 8.44
CA ASN A 11 1.04 9.93 8.25
C ASN A 11 2.32 10.51 7.62
N GLU A 12 2.31 11.78 7.20
CA GLU A 12 3.46 12.46 6.56
C GLU A 12 4.01 11.69 5.34
N THR A 13 3.14 11.02 4.59
CA THR A 13 3.55 10.05 3.55
C THR A 13 3.89 10.68 2.20
N TRP A 14 3.84 12.00 2.08
CA TRP A 14 4.06 12.69 0.81
C TRP A 14 4.55 14.12 1.05
N GLN A 15 5.31 14.63 0.08
CA GLN A 15 5.70 16.02 0.01
C GLN A 15 5.29 16.59 -1.34
N LEU A 16 4.76 17.81 -1.33
CA LEU A 16 4.52 18.54 -2.57
C LEU A 16 5.87 19.00 -3.14
N VAL A 17 6.26 18.42 -4.27
CA VAL A 17 7.51 18.77 -4.98
C VAL A 17 7.21 19.50 -6.29
N LYS A 18 8.17 20.29 -6.77
CA LYS A 18 8.08 20.90 -8.11
C LYS A 18 8.10 19.80 -9.18
N PRO A 19 7.37 19.99 -10.29
CA PRO A 19 7.35 18.99 -11.34
C PRO A 19 8.75 18.83 -11.96
N PRO A 20 9.22 17.59 -12.15
CA PRO A 20 10.52 17.34 -12.75
C PRO A 20 10.56 17.82 -14.21
N THR A 21 11.66 18.48 -14.59
CA THR A 21 11.86 19.00 -15.95
C THR A 21 11.85 17.85 -16.96
N ARG A 22 11.01 17.97 -18.01
CA ARG A 22 10.87 16.98 -19.11
C ARG A 22 10.30 15.61 -18.74
N LYS A 23 9.76 15.40 -17.53
CA LYS A 23 9.03 14.17 -17.20
C LYS A 23 7.52 14.39 -17.29
N LYS A 24 6.80 13.35 -17.69
CA LYS A 24 5.33 13.37 -17.74
C LYS A 24 4.77 13.11 -16.34
N ILE A 25 3.94 14.02 -15.84
CA ILE A 25 3.28 13.84 -14.54
C ILE A 25 2.18 12.79 -14.67
N ILE A 26 2.20 11.79 -13.79
CA ILE A 26 1.14 10.78 -13.71
C ILE A 26 -0.05 11.38 -12.96
N GLY A 27 -1.21 11.44 -13.60
CA GLY A 27 -2.43 11.90 -12.94
C GLY A 27 -2.93 10.92 -11.87
N CYS A 28 -3.75 11.40 -10.94
CA CYS A 28 -4.44 10.57 -9.95
C CYS A 28 -5.95 10.49 -10.23
N LYS A 29 -6.64 9.55 -9.57
CA LYS A 29 -8.10 9.46 -9.54
C LYS A 29 -8.60 9.00 -8.17
N TRP A 30 -9.82 9.41 -7.84
CA TRP A 30 -10.54 8.91 -6.68
C TRP A 30 -11.23 7.59 -6.99
N VAL A 31 -11.10 6.61 -6.09
CA VAL A 31 -11.75 5.31 -6.17
C VAL A 31 -12.64 5.13 -4.95
N PHE A 32 -13.91 4.84 -5.19
CA PHE A 32 -14.92 4.62 -4.16
C PHE A 32 -15.26 3.13 -4.10
N LYS A 33 -15.30 2.58 -2.89
CA LYS A 33 -15.68 1.18 -2.67
C LYS A 33 -16.61 1.08 -1.47
N LYS A 34 -17.81 0.54 -1.70
CA LYS A 34 -18.72 0.11 -0.64
C LYS A 34 -18.27 -1.28 -0.16
N LYS A 35 -17.86 -1.40 1.10
CA LYS A 35 -17.59 -2.68 1.75
C LYS A 35 -18.82 -3.06 2.59
N LYS A 36 -19.42 -4.21 2.29
CA LYS A 36 -20.40 -4.82 3.18
C LYS A 36 -19.63 -5.33 4.41
N GLY A 37 -20.09 -4.97 5.60
CA GLY A 37 -19.56 -5.49 6.85
C GLY A 37 -19.88 -6.98 7.02
N LEU A 38 -19.24 -7.61 8.00
CA LEU A 38 -19.54 -8.99 8.40
C LEU A 38 -20.98 -9.11 8.96
N ASP A 39 -21.48 -8.06 9.61
CA ASP A 39 -22.86 -7.99 10.11
C ASP A 39 -23.79 -7.18 9.18
N GLN A 40 -25.07 -7.56 9.18
CA GLN A 40 -26.14 -7.01 8.31
C GLN A 40 -26.41 -5.48 8.42
N GLY A 41 -25.67 -4.74 9.24
CA GLY A 41 -25.82 -3.28 9.39
C GLY A 41 -24.59 -2.46 9.03
N ASN A 42 -23.38 -3.03 9.05
CA ASN A 42 -22.16 -2.23 9.09
C ASN A 42 -21.54 -2.03 7.71
N THR A 43 -22.26 -1.30 6.84
CA THR A 43 -21.72 -0.91 5.53
C THR A 43 -20.65 0.17 5.71
N ARG A 44 -19.41 -0.14 5.37
CA ARG A 44 -18.31 0.83 5.37
C ARG A 44 -18.06 1.37 3.97
N TYR A 45 -18.05 2.69 3.82
CA TYR A 45 -17.61 3.34 2.59
C TYR A 45 -16.10 3.61 2.67
N LYS A 46 -15.35 3.17 1.66
CA LYS A 46 -13.91 3.42 1.55
C LYS A 46 -13.64 4.27 0.33
N VAL A 47 -12.89 5.36 0.52
CA VAL A 47 -12.41 6.24 -0.55
C VAL A 47 -10.90 6.09 -0.60
N ARG A 48 -10.31 6.12 -1.81
CA ARG A 48 -8.86 6.06 -2.01
C ARG A 48 -8.44 7.02 -3.11
N LEU A 49 -7.35 7.74 -2.91
CA LEU A 49 -6.66 8.45 -4.00
C LEU A 49 -5.62 7.49 -4.60
N VAL A 50 -5.70 7.26 -5.91
CA VAL A 50 -4.83 6.28 -6.59
C VAL A 50 -4.19 6.91 -7.81
N ALA A 51 -2.90 6.67 -8.03
CA ALA A 51 -2.22 7.05 -9.27
C ALA A 51 -2.84 6.31 -10.48
N LYS A 52 -2.89 6.96 -11.64
CA LYS A 52 -3.29 6.32 -12.91
C LYS A 52 -2.13 5.49 -13.45
N GLY A 53 -1.74 4.44 -12.73
CA GLY A 53 -0.58 3.60 -13.03
C GLY A 53 -0.62 2.91 -14.41
N TYR A 54 -1.82 2.74 -14.98
CA TYR A 54 -1.98 2.26 -16.37
C TYR A 54 -1.41 3.22 -17.43
N ASN A 55 -1.04 4.44 -17.05
CA ASN A 55 -0.33 5.38 -17.92
C ASN A 55 1.20 5.30 -17.78
N GLN A 56 1.73 4.43 -16.91
CA GLN A 56 3.17 4.26 -16.70
C GLN A 56 3.75 3.30 -17.74
N VAL A 57 4.97 3.58 -18.17
CA VAL A 57 5.74 2.75 -19.11
C VAL A 57 6.99 2.22 -18.42
N GLU A 58 7.17 0.90 -18.44
CA GLU A 58 8.39 0.23 -17.95
C GLU A 58 9.62 0.76 -18.70
N GLY A 59 10.72 1.01 -17.98
CA GLY A 59 11.95 1.59 -18.54
C GLY A 59 11.91 3.12 -18.74
N VAL A 60 10.75 3.77 -18.57
CA VAL A 60 10.61 5.24 -18.64
C VAL A 60 10.16 5.81 -17.29
N ASP A 61 9.07 5.28 -16.74
CA ASP A 61 8.45 5.78 -15.50
C ASP A 61 8.81 4.94 -14.27
N PHE A 62 9.20 3.67 -14.46
CA PHE A 62 9.71 2.78 -13.41
C PHE A 62 10.66 1.75 -14.02
N HIS A 63 11.53 1.17 -13.18
CA HIS A 63 12.47 0.11 -13.58
C HIS A 63 12.17 -1.21 -12.87
N ASP A 64 11.75 -1.13 -11.61
CA ASP A 64 11.39 -2.31 -10.80
C ASP A 64 9.93 -2.24 -10.34
N VAL A 65 9.33 -3.42 -10.17
CA VAL A 65 8.01 -3.58 -9.57
C VAL A 65 8.15 -4.36 -8.27
N PHE A 66 7.78 -3.72 -7.16
CA PHE A 66 7.75 -4.38 -5.86
C PHE A 66 6.34 -4.91 -5.59
N SER A 67 6.24 -6.23 -5.38
CA SER A 67 5.01 -6.84 -4.87
C SER A 67 5.11 -7.01 -3.36
N LEU A 68 4.15 -6.43 -2.65
CA LEU A 68 4.00 -6.55 -1.20
C LEU A 68 3.42 -7.89 -0.74
N VAL A 69 3.20 -8.83 -1.67
CA VAL A 69 2.57 -10.10 -1.37
C VAL A 69 3.64 -11.09 -0.95
N VAL A 70 3.65 -11.42 0.34
CA VAL A 70 4.52 -12.48 0.87
C VAL A 70 4.17 -13.81 0.22
N ASN A 71 5.17 -14.52 -0.31
CA ASN A 71 4.99 -15.86 -0.85
C ASN A 71 4.62 -16.85 0.27
N HIS A 72 3.55 -17.63 0.08
CA HIS A 72 3.12 -18.67 1.02
C HIS A 72 4.20 -19.72 1.32
N THR A 73 5.13 -19.94 0.39
CA THR A 73 6.28 -20.82 0.60
C THR A 73 7.22 -20.24 1.67
N SER A 74 7.49 -18.94 1.61
CA SER A 74 8.31 -18.24 2.59
C SER A 74 7.66 -18.21 3.97
N ILE A 75 6.34 -17.97 4.06
CA ILE A 75 5.61 -18.04 5.34
C ILE A 75 5.70 -19.43 5.95
N ARG A 76 5.48 -20.48 5.15
CA ARG A 76 5.56 -21.86 5.62
C ARG A 76 6.96 -22.23 6.09
N ALA A 77 8.01 -21.78 5.39
CA ALA A 77 9.39 -21.99 5.81
C ALA A 77 9.69 -21.28 7.15
N LEU A 78 9.24 -20.03 7.31
CA LEU A 78 9.38 -19.30 8.58
C LEU A 78 8.67 -20.03 9.72
N LEU A 79 7.41 -20.45 9.52
CA LEU A 79 6.66 -21.19 10.53
C LEU A 79 7.31 -22.52 10.90
N ALA A 80 7.87 -23.24 9.92
CA ALA A 80 8.60 -24.48 10.17
C ALA A 80 9.86 -24.24 11.03
N LEU A 81 10.59 -23.15 10.78
CA LEU A 81 11.74 -22.76 11.59
C LEU A 81 11.37 -22.36 13.02
N VAL A 82 10.28 -21.59 13.17
CA VAL A 82 9.75 -21.22 14.49
C VAL A 82 9.41 -22.47 15.29
N ALA A 83 8.68 -23.42 14.67
CA ALA A 83 8.30 -24.67 15.31
C ALA A 83 9.51 -25.55 15.64
N SER A 84 10.49 -25.69 14.74
CA SER A 84 11.66 -26.55 14.97
C SER A 84 12.58 -26.02 16.07
N ASN A 85 12.64 -24.70 16.25
CA ASN A 85 13.48 -24.05 17.25
C ASN A 85 12.72 -23.68 18.53
N ASN A 86 11.45 -24.09 18.65
CA ASN A 86 10.58 -23.76 19.79
C ASN A 86 10.55 -22.24 20.10
N LEU A 87 10.41 -21.42 19.05
CA LEU A 87 10.36 -19.97 19.15
C LEU A 87 8.91 -19.47 19.23
N GLU A 88 8.72 -18.27 19.77
CA GLU A 88 7.44 -17.56 19.74
C GLU A 88 7.35 -16.67 18.50
N LEU A 89 6.17 -16.59 17.90
CA LEU A 89 5.90 -15.76 16.72
C LEU A 89 4.79 -14.77 17.05
N GLU A 90 5.09 -13.49 16.91
CA GLU A 90 4.10 -12.41 16.97
C GLU A 90 3.77 -11.90 15.58
N GLN A 91 2.49 -11.62 15.32
CA GLN A 91 2.01 -11.05 14.07
C GLN A 91 1.46 -9.65 14.30
N LEU A 92 1.91 -8.68 13.51
CA LEU A 92 1.41 -7.31 13.51
C LEU A 92 0.66 -7.01 12.20
N ASP A 93 -0.63 -6.66 12.29
CA ASP A 93 -1.40 -6.13 11.16
C ASP A 93 -1.50 -4.60 11.28
N VAL A 94 -0.77 -3.89 10.42
CA VAL A 94 -0.72 -2.42 10.43
C VAL A 94 -1.83 -1.87 9.56
N LYS A 95 -2.76 -1.10 10.16
CA LYS A 95 -3.93 -0.48 9.50
C LYS A 95 -3.59 0.31 8.23
N THR A 96 -2.39 0.89 8.19
CA THR A 96 -1.90 1.71 7.08
C THR A 96 -0.48 1.25 6.75
N ALA A 97 -0.35 0.02 6.23
CA ALA A 97 0.92 -0.47 5.71
C ALA A 97 1.32 0.30 4.45
N ILE A 98 1.80 1.52 4.65
CA ILE A 98 2.75 2.18 3.77
C ILE A 98 4.07 1.69 4.35
N LEU A 99 4.72 0.72 3.71
CA LEU A 99 6.01 0.28 4.21
C LEU A 99 6.91 1.50 4.29
N HIS A 100 7.46 1.74 5.47
CA HIS A 100 8.53 2.73 5.73
C HIS A 100 9.84 2.26 5.09
N GLY A 101 9.81 1.95 3.79
CA GLY A 101 10.99 1.70 2.99
C GLY A 101 11.37 3.00 2.32
N ASP A 102 12.60 3.43 2.51
CA ASP A 102 13.20 4.40 1.60
C ASP A 102 13.26 3.75 0.23
N LEU A 103 12.53 4.32 -0.73
CA LEU A 103 12.59 3.93 -2.14
C LEU A 103 13.58 4.88 -2.80
N ASP A 104 14.81 4.40 -3.03
CA ASP A 104 15.82 5.09 -3.87
C ASP A 104 15.38 5.19 -5.34
#